data_AF-A0A813HPQ5-F1
#
_entry.id   AF-A0A813HPQ5-F1
#
_cell.length_a   1.000
_cell.length_b   1.000
_cell.length_c   1.000
_cell.angle_alpha   90.00
_cell.angle_beta   90.00
_cell.angle_gamma   90.00
#
_symmetry.space_group_name_H-M   'P 1'
#
loop_
_entity.id
_entity.type
_entity.pdbx_description
1 polymer ?
#
loop_
_entity_poly.entity_id
_entity_poly.type
_entity_poly.pdbx_seq_one_letter_code
_entity_poly.pdbx_strand_id
1 'polypeptide(L)'
;LLGCVQRWLEEECAQIMAALQVKSVEIIMNPNAADELLSTLEACDGLEVFLEDKRPVLANIRDMFQLLQDCNHQVPSVLQKRWYDCIHAVPDIRDRAERWRALFRKEIRGRFNLKIAGSATLLKAQCEECRLILEEWSCKVVLKVAESCHTNLTRLNLRIGSLQVQVKNQHLHEQMMEMPLSDFTGLNTTAEQITPLLELWYMAHEWNLWKEEIVEGEFARIDPVAVKQKLSSCM
;
A
#
# COMPACT_ATOMS: atom_id res chain seq x y z
N LEU A 1 -24.94 40.68 19.54
CA LEU A 1 -23.98 40.80 18.42
C LEU A 1 -22.55 40.48 18.88
N LEU A 2 -21.94 41.25 19.78
CA LEU A 2 -20.57 41.00 20.27
C LEU A 2 -20.37 39.61 20.92
N GLY A 3 -21.34 39.13 21.71
CA GLY A 3 -21.29 37.76 22.26
C GLY A 3 -21.38 36.65 21.22
N CYS A 4 -22.00 36.90 20.06
CA CYS A 4 -22.03 35.95 18.95
C CYS A 4 -20.66 35.91 18.23
N VAL A 5 -20.02 37.07 18.06
CA VAL A 5 -18.66 37.19 17.49
C VAL A 5 -17.64 36.46 18.39
N GLN A 6 -17.73 36.64 19.70
CA GLN A 6 -16.84 35.94 20.63
C GLN A 6 -17.02 34.42 20.57
N ARG A 7 -18.25 33.93 20.55
CA ARG A 7 -18.52 32.48 20.45
C ARG A 7 -18.00 31.90 19.13
N TRP A 8 -18.21 32.61 18.03
CA TRP A 8 -17.67 32.23 16.74
C TRP A 8 -16.13 32.18 16.76
N LEU A 9 -15.47 33.19 17.36
CA LEU A 9 -14.01 33.19 17.54
C LEU A 9 -13.51 31.99 18.35
N GLU A 10 -14.21 31.61 19.42
CA GLU A 10 -13.86 30.45 20.24
C GLU A 10 -13.91 29.13 19.43
N GLU A 11 -14.93 28.98 18.59
CA GLU A 11 -15.13 27.81 17.72
C GLU A 11 -14.08 27.77 16.60
N GLU A 12 -13.87 28.87 15.87
CA GLU A 12 -12.92 28.93 14.76
C GLU A 12 -11.46 28.79 15.20
N CYS A 13 -11.08 29.43 16.31
CA CYS A 13 -9.72 29.24 16.86
C CYS A 13 -9.51 27.76 17.24
N ALA A 14 -10.51 27.09 17.81
CA ALA A 14 -10.40 25.68 18.15
C ALA A 14 -10.26 24.80 16.90
N GLN A 15 -11.05 25.06 15.86
CA GLN A 15 -11.02 24.30 14.60
C GLN A 15 -9.70 24.47 13.85
N ILE A 16 -9.23 25.72 13.68
CA ILE A 16 -7.94 25.98 13.03
C ILE A 16 -6.80 25.35 13.83
N MET A 17 -6.80 25.49 15.15
CA MET A 17 -5.73 24.94 15.97
C MET A 17 -5.68 23.41 15.87
N ALA A 18 -6.84 22.75 15.87
CA ALA A 18 -6.91 21.31 15.64
C ALA A 18 -6.36 20.92 14.27
N ALA A 19 -6.72 21.65 13.21
CA ALA A 19 -6.22 21.39 11.86
C ALA A 19 -4.69 21.58 11.75
N LEU A 20 -4.15 22.64 12.35
CA LEU A 20 -2.71 22.90 12.40
C LEU A 20 -1.97 21.82 13.20
N GLN A 21 -2.54 21.35 14.31
CA GLN A 21 -1.96 20.25 15.10
C GLN A 21 -1.92 18.95 14.30
N VAL A 22 -3.00 18.59 13.61
CA VAL A 22 -3.04 17.42 12.73
C VAL A 22 -1.94 17.52 11.68
N LYS A 23 -1.84 18.67 10.98
CA LYS A 23 -0.81 18.88 9.96
C LYS A 23 0.62 18.80 10.52
N SER A 24 0.83 19.26 11.75
CA SER A 24 2.12 19.16 12.43
C SER A 24 2.53 17.71 12.75
N VAL A 25 1.56 16.88 13.13
CA VAL A 25 1.77 15.46 13.48
C VAL A 25 2.06 14.61 12.23
N GLU A 26 1.50 14.96 11.08
CA GLU A 26 1.83 14.33 9.79
C GLU A 26 3.32 14.48 9.43
N ILE A 27 4.00 15.51 9.95
CA ILE A 27 5.44 15.70 9.77
C ILE A 27 6.22 14.89 10.83
N ILE A 28 6.52 13.64 10.49
CA ILE A 28 7.23 12.71 11.38
C ILE A 28 8.74 12.98 11.31
N MET A 29 9.34 13.38 12.43
CA MET A 29 10.74 13.83 12.44
C MET A 29 11.77 12.74 12.13
N ASN A 30 11.45 11.49 12.39
CA ASN A 30 12.32 10.34 12.16
C ASN A 30 11.50 9.13 11.72
N PRO A 31 11.10 9.07 10.43
CA PRO A 31 10.35 7.94 9.90
C PRO A 31 11.22 6.68 9.91
N ASN A 32 10.63 5.57 10.34
CA ASN A 32 11.31 4.27 10.45
C ASN A 32 10.91 3.31 9.32
N ALA A 33 9.71 3.51 8.77
CA ALA A 33 9.15 2.76 7.64
C ALA A 33 9.07 3.62 6.36
N ALA A 34 8.98 2.97 5.19
CA ALA A 34 8.86 3.65 3.91
C ALA A 34 7.53 4.40 3.76
N ASP A 35 6.43 3.82 4.27
CA ASP A 35 5.10 4.44 4.26
C ASP A 35 5.07 5.72 5.12
N GLU A 36 5.73 5.71 6.29
CA GLU A 36 5.86 6.90 7.14
C GLU A 36 6.66 8.00 6.45
N LEU A 37 7.72 7.63 5.73
CA LEU A 37 8.52 8.56 4.94
C LEU A 37 7.70 9.18 3.81
N LEU A 38 6.93 8.36 3.09
CA LEU A 38 6.03 8.82 2.03
C LEU A 38 5.01 9.82 2.57
N SER A 39 4.29 9.46 3.64
CA SER A 39 3.31 10.35 4.27
C SER A 39 3.94 11.66 4.73
N THR A 40 5.17 11.63 5.26
CA THR A 40 5.87 12.84 5.70
C THR A 40 6.30 13.73 4.53
N LEU A 41 6.74 13.14 3.41
CA LEU A 41 7.06 13.87 2.17
C LEU A 41 5.82 14.59 1.63
N GLU A 42 4.71 13.86 1.48
CA GLU A 42 3.43 14.40 1.05
C GLU A 42 2.93 15.51 1.99
N ALA A 43 3.09 15.32 3.30
CA ALA A 43 2.72 16.32 4.30
C ALA A 43 3.54 17.62 4.17
N CYS A 44 4.85 17.50 3.92
CA CYS A 44 5.72 18.63 3.69
C CYS A 44 5.38 19.35 2.38
N ASP A 45 5.18 18.62 1.29
CA ASP A 45 4.91 19.19 -0.03
C ASP A 45 3.53 19.85 -0.11
N GLY A 46 2.53 19.27 0.56
CA GLY A 46 1.19 19.83 0.69
C GLY A 46 1.05 20.94 1.74
N LEU A 47 2.09 21.27 2.50
CA LEU A 47 1.99 22.22 3.62
C LEU A 47 1.57 23.62 3.16
N GLU A 48 2.20 24.16 2.12
CA GLU A 48 1.90 25.54 1.68
C GLU A 48 0.48 25.64 1.12
N VAL A 49 0.02 24.64 0.37
CA VAL A 49 -1.37 24.57 -0.12
C VAL A 49 -2.36 24.58 1.05
N PHE A 50 -2.07 23.79 2.10
CA PHE A 50 -2.87 23.77 3.32
C PHE A 50 -2.87 25.13 4.04
N LEU A 51 -1.72 25.80 4.16
CA LEU A 51 -1.63 27.10 4.82
C LEU A 51 -2.31 28.22 4.02
N GLU A 52 -2.26 28.16 2.69
CA GLU A 52 -3.00 29.06 1.81
C GLU A 52 -4.51 28.89 1.97
N ASP A 53 -5.00 27.65 2.09
CA ASP A 53 -6.42 27.36 2.37
C ASP A 53 -6.88 27.93 3.73
N LYS A 54 -6.01 27.92 4.76
CA LYS A 54 -6.35 28.44 6.10
C LYS A 54 -6.12 29.95 6.25
N ARG A 55 -5.41 30.59 5.32
CA ARG A 55 -5.10 32.04 5.36
C ARG A 55 -6.35 32.93 5.50
N PRO A 56 -7.44 32.73 4.72
CA PRO A 56 -8.64 33.57 4.84
C PRO A 56 -9.28 33.47 6.23
N VAL A 57 -9.30 32.28 6.82
CA VAL A 57 -9.92 32.08 8.13
C VAL A 57 -9.09 32.76 9.22
N LEU A 58 -7.75 32.63 9.17
CA LEU A 58 -6.84 33.37 10.06
C LEU A 58 -7.00 34.89 9.93
N ALA A 59 -7.16 35.40 8.71
CA ALA A 59 -7.41 36.83 8.47
C ALA A 59 -8.75 37.27 9.08
N ASN A 60 -9.83 36.50 8.85
CA ASN A 60 -11.14 36.80 9.43
C ASN A 60 -11.12 36.80 10.96
N ILE A 61 -10.43 35.83 11.58
CA ILE A 61 -10.27 35.78 13.04
C ILE A 61 -9.57 37.07 13.53
N ARG A 62 -8.46 37.45 12.90
CA ARG A 62 -7.73 38.69 13.25
C ARG A 62 -8.65 39.92 13.17
N ASP A 63 -9.40 40.04 12.08
CA ASP A 63 -10.27 41.19 11.84
C ASP A 63 -11.44 41.22 12.86
N MET A 64 -11.94 40.06 13.29
CA MET A 64 -12.94 39.96 14.36
C MET A 64 -12.37 40.31 15.75
N PHE A 65 -11.12 39.92 16.05
CA PHE A 65 -10.44 40.39 17.27
C PHE A 65 -10.26 41.91 17.27
N GLN A 66 -9.90 42.50 16.12
CA GLN A 66 -9.79 43.95 15.97
C GLN A 66 -11.15 44.63 16.19
N LEU A 67 -12.22 44.10 15.61
CA LEU A 67 -13.58 44.63 15.82
C LEU A 67 -13.98 44.63 17.30
N LEU A 68 -13.69 43.54 18.03
CA LEU A 68 -13.96 43.46 19.46
C LEU A 68 -13.15 44.51 20.24
N GLN A 69 -11.89 44.72 19.87
CA GLN A 69 -11.03 45.73 20.48
C GLN A 69 -11.53 47.16 20.22
N ASP A 70 -11.90 47.48 18.97
CA ASP A 70 -12.43 48.79 18.57
C ASP A 70 -13.74 49.13 19.29
N CYS A 71 -14.54 48.09 19.62
CA CYS A 71 -15.77 48.23 20.39
C CYS A 71 -15.55 48.28 21.92
N ASN A 72 -14.29 48.30 22.40
CA ASN A 72 -13.93 48.17 23.82
C ASN A 72 -14.54 46.93 24.51
N HIS A 73 -14.78 45.85 23.75
CA HIS A 73 -15.29 44.59 24.31
C HIS A 73 -14.17 43.86 25.04
N GLN A 74 -14.43 43.44 26.28
CA GLN A 74 -13.45 42.69 27.06
C GLN A 74 -13.33 41.26 26.53
N VAL A 75 -12.26 40.99 25.78
CA VAL A 75 -11.96 39.65 25.26
C VAL A 75 -11.33 38.78 26.37
N PRO A 76 -11.81 37.56 26.61
CA PRO A 76 -11.20 36.66 27.59
C PRO A 76 -9.72 36.37 27.27
N SER A 77 -8.87 36.38 28.30
CA SER A 77 -7.44 36.07 28.16
C SER A 77 -7.18 34.68 27.57
N VAL A 78 -8.05 33.72 27.86
CA VAL A 78 -7.99 32.35 27.31
C VAL A 78 -8.14 32.38 25.79
N LEU A 79 -9.05 33.21 25.26
CA LEU A 79 -9.30 33.34 23.83
C LEU A 79 -8.14 34.08 23.14
N GLN A 80 -7.60 35.12 23.77
CA GLN A 80 -6.38 35.80 23.27
C GLN A 80 -5.19 34.85 23.20
N LYS A 81 -5.00 34.00 24.22
CA LYS A 81 -3.95 32.97 24.22
C LYS A 81 -4.13 31.98 23.08
N ARG A 82 -5.35 31.47 22.86
CA ARG A 82 -5.63 30.54 21.74
C ARG A 82 -5.31 31.15 20.39
N TRP A 83 -5.66 32.41 20.20
CA TRP A 83 -5.33 33.13 18.97
C TRP A 83 -3.82 33.28 18.78
N TYR A 84 -3.10 33.64 19.84
CA TYR A 84 -1.64 33.68 19.84
C TYR A 84 -1.05 32.32 19.43
N ASP A 85 -1.53 31.23 20.04
CA ASP A 85 -1.12 29.86 19.71
C ASP A 85 -1.39 29.52 18.23
N CYS A 86 -2.53 29.96 17.66
CA CYS A 86 -2.85 29.76 16.24
C CYS A 86 -1.88 30.48 15.30
N ILE A 87 -1.58 31.76 15.58
CA ILE A 87 -0.66 32.55 14.75
C ILE A 87 0.74 31.96 14.78
N HIS A 88 1.21 31.54 15.96
CA HIS A 88 2.56 30.99 16.14
C HIS A 88 2.71 29.56 15.65
N ALA A 89 1.63 28.78 15.61
CA ALA A 89 1.67 27.44 15.04
C ALA A 89 2.01 27.42 13.54
N VAL A 90 1.62 28.45 12.77
CA VAL A 90 1.93 28.52 11.33
C VAL A 90 3.45 28.57 11.06
N PRO A 91 4.23 29.53 11.60
CA PRO A 91 5.67 29.52 11.44
C PRO A 91 6.31 28.30 12.11
N ASP A 92 5.80 27.82 13.26
CA ASP A 92 6.35 26.62 13.91
C ASP A 92 6.29 25.37 13.02
N ILE A 93 5.19 25.17 12.31
CA ILE A 93 5.01 24.03 11.38
C ILE A 93 5.89 24.21 10.14
N ARG A 94 6.03 25.44 9.61
CA ARG A 94 6.97 25.72 8.51
C ARG A 94 8.40 25.42 8.91
N ASP A 95 8.84 25.93 10.05
CA ASP A 95 10.17 25.67 10.59
C ASP A 95 10.39 24.17 10.83
N ARG A 96 9.37 23.46 11.31
CA ARG A 96 9.42 22.00 11.46
C ARG A 96 9.61 21.30 10.12
N ALA A 97 8.85 21.68 9.08
CA ALA A 97 8.97 21.13 7.74
C ALA A 97 10.35 21.43 7.13
N GLU A 98 10.87 22.64 7.30
CA GLU A 98 12.21 23.02 6.82
C GLU A 98 13.33 22.25 7.52
N ARG A 99 13.26 22.15 8.86
CA ARG A 99 14.19 21.31 9.63
C ARG A 99 14.14 19.86 9.17
N TRP A 100 12.94 19.34 8.94
CA TRP A 100 12.76 17.99 8.44
C TRP A 100 13.37 17.81 7.05
N ARG A 101 13.12 18.73 6.10
CA ARG A 101 13.72 18.69 4.76
C ARG A 101 15.25 18.74 4.81
N ALA A 102 15.81 19.52 5.72
CA ALA A 102 17.26 19.58 5.93
C ALA A 102 17.81 18.25 6.46
N LEU A 103 17.17 17.66 7.47
CA LEU A 103 17.50 16.32 7.99
C LEU A 103 17.33 15.23 6.93
N PHE A 104 16.29 15.34 6.11
CA PHE A 104 16.01 14.40 5.05
C PHE A 104 17.16 14.36 4.05
N ARG A 105 17.57 15.53 3.52
CA ARG A 105 18.67 15.64 2.56
C ARG A 105 20.00 15.15 3.12
N LYS A 106 20.28 15.43 4.40
CA LYS A 106 21.59 15.16 5.01
C LYS A 106 21.75 13.72 5.52
N GLU A 107 20.72 13.16 6.17
CA GLU A 107 20.88 11.95 7.00
C GLU A 107 19.83 10.87 6.72
N ILE A 108 18.57 11.23 6.49
CA ILE A 108 17.50 10.22 6.32
C ILE A 108 17.58 9.60 4.92
N ARG A 109 17.79 10.42 3.88
CA ARG A 109 17.75 9.96 2.48
C ARG A 109 18.74 8.83 2.21
N GLY A 110 19.99 8.98 2.67
CA GLY A 110 21.03 7.96 2.49
C GLY A 110 20.67 6.62 3.15
N ARG A 111 20.11 6.65 4.37
CA ARG A 111 19.69 5.43 5.08
C ARG A 111 18.58 4.69 4.34
N PHE A 112 17.58 5.42 3.82
CA PHE A 112 16.49 4.82 3.06
C PHE A 112 16.94 4.31 1.70
N ASN A 113 17.81 5.03 0.99
CA ASN A 113 18.39 4.55 -0.27
C ASN A 113 19.08 3.19 -0.10
N LEU A 114 19.85 3.01 0.98
CA LEU A 114 20.50 1.73 1.29
C LEU A 114 19.48 0.63 1.59
N LYS A 115 18.42 0.92 2.36
CA LYS A 115 17.33 -0.03 2.64
C LYS A 115 16.60 -0.45 1.36
N ILE A 116 16.27 0.51 0.49
CA ILE A 116 15.57 0.29 -0.77
C ILE A 116 16.45 -0.55 -1.71
N ALA A 117 17.73 -0.22 -1.86
CA ALA A 117 18.67 -1.01 -2.66
C ALA A 117 18.86 -2.44 -2.12
N GLY A 118 18.94 -2.59 -0.80
CA GLY A 118 19.00 -3.90 -0.15
C GLY A 118 17.74 -4.73 -0.39
N SER A 119 16.57 -4.11 -0.29
CA SER A 119 15.28 -4.76 -0.58
C SER A 119 15.17 -5.18 -2.04
N ALA A 120 15.58 -4.34 -3.00
CA ALA A 120 15.63 -4.70 -4.41
C ALA A 120 16.51 -5.94 -4.66
N THR A 121 17.68 -6.01 -4.01
CA THR A 121 18.58 -7.15 -4.15
C THR A 121 17.95 -8.45 -3.65
N LEU A 122 17.26 -8.40 -2.51
CA LEU A 122 16.53 -9.54 -1.96
C LEU A 122 15.38 -9.97 -2.87
N LEU A 123 14.59 -9.02 -3.35
CA LEU A 123 13.47 -9.28 -4.26
C LEU A 123 13.95 -9.91 -5.58
N LYS A 124 15.09 -9.46 -6.12
CA LYS A 124 15.70 -10.09 -7.31
C LYS A 124 16.07 -11.55 -7.05
N ALA A 125 16.68 -11.85 -5.91
CA ALA A 125 16.99 -13.22 -5.53
C ALA A 125 15.74 -14.10 -5.41
N GLN A 126 14.65 -13.55 -4.86
CA GLN A 126 13.38 -14.26 -4.76
C GLN A 126 12.70 -14.48 -6.11
N CYS A 127 12.78 -13.52 -7.04
CA CYS A 127 12.28 -13.68 -8.40
C CYS A 127 13.03 -14.81 -9.13
N GLU A 128 14.36 -14.82 -8.99
CA GLU A 128 15.21 -15.86 -9.58
C GLU A 128 14.94 -17.24 -8.98
N GLU A 129 14.74 -17.31 -7.65
CA GLU A 129 14.34 -18.55 -6.98
C GLU A 129 13.00 -19.08 -7.53
N CYS A 130 11.99 -18.21 -7.66
CA CYS A 130 10.71 -18.61 -8.24
C CYS A 130 10.83 -19.12 -9.68
N ARG A 131 11.69 -18.48 -10.48
CA ARG A 131 12.00 -18.88 -11.86
C ARG A 131 12.62 -20.28 -11.90
N LEU A 132 13.65 -20.53 -11.10
CA LEU A 132 14.33 -21.83 -11.00
C LEU A 132 13.39 -22.94 -10.52
N ILE A 133 12.53 -22.65 -9.55
CA ILE A 133 11.51 -23.59 -9.09
C ILE A 133 10.56 -23.92 -10.26
N LEU A 134 10.05 -22.91 -10.98
CA LEU A 134 9.17 -23.16 -12.12
C LEU A 134 9.83 -24.05 -13.19
N GLU A 135 11.10 -23.79 -13.52
CA GLU A 135 11.88 -24.61 -14.45
C GLU A 135 11.97 -26.07 -13.98
N GLU A 136 12.27 -26.31 -12.70
CA GLU A 136 12.32 -27.65 -12.13
C GLU A 136 11.00 -28.41 -12.29
N TRP A 137 9.86 -27.75 -11.99
CA TRP A 137 8.55 -28.38 -12.09
C TRP A 137 8.06 -28.55 -13.52
N SER A 138 8.44 -27.66 -14.44
CA SER A 138 8.09 -27.77 -15.86
C SER A 138 8.69 -29.01 -16.53
N CYS A 139 9.81 -29.52 -16.01
CA CYS A 139 10.50 -30.69 -16.55
C CYS A 139 9.99 -32.02 -15.99
N LYS A 140 9.07 -32.02 -15.02
CA LYS A 140 8.51 -33.25 -14.45
C LYS A 140 7.43 -33.80 -15.39
N VAL A 141 7.55 -35.06 -15.82
CA VAL A 141 6.62 -35.70 -16.78
C VAL A 141 5.97 -36.95 -16.16
N VAL A 142 5.82 -36.97 -14.83
CA VAL A 142 5.35 -38.16 -14.10
C VAL A 142 3.92 -37.93 -13.62
N LEU A 143 2.95 -38.57 -14.28
CA LEU A 143 1.53 -38.47 -13.93
C LEU A 143 1.24 -38.91 -12.48
N LYS A 144 1.97 -39.89 -11.94
CA LYS A 144 1.75 -40.38 -10.56
C LYS A 144 1.92 -39.31 -9.47
N VAL A 145 2.62 -38.21 -9.77
CA VAL A 145 2.84 -37.12 -8.82
C VAL A 145 2.02 -35.86 -9.18
N ALA A 146 1.02 -35.99 -10.06
CA ALA A 146 0.25 -34.86 -10.57
C ALA A 146 -0.38 -34.01 -9.46
N GLU A 147 -0.95 -34.64 -8.42
CA GLU A 147 -1.50 -33.92 -7.26
C GLU A 147 -0.44 -33.09 -6.53
N SER A 148 0.73 -33.68 -6.30
CA SER A 148 1.85 -33.00 -5.63
C SER A 148 2.38 -31.84 -6.48
N CYS A 149 2.55 -32.05 -7.79
CA CYS A 149 2.96 -31.03 -8.76
C CYS A 149 1.95 -29.87 -8.80
N HIS A 150 0.65 -30.17 -8.91
CA HIS A 150 -0.41 -29.17 -8.90
C HIS A 150 -0.39 -28.35 -7.61
N THR A 151 -0.27 -29.02 -6.44
CA THR A 151 -0.22 -28.35 -5.14
C THR A 151 0.99 -27.42 -5.01
N ASN A 152 2.17 -27.87 -5.42
CA ASN A 152 3.40 -27.08 -5.32
C ASN A 152 3.39 -25.89 -6.28
N LEU A 153 2.90 -26.07 -7.50
CA LEU A 153 2.73 -24.97 -8.45
C LEU A 153 1.68 -23.96 -7.98
N THR A 154 0.63 -24.41 -7.27
CA THR A 154 -0.39 -23.50 -6.71
C THR A 154 0.24 -22.59 -5.66
N ARG A 155 1.08 -23.14 -4.77
CA ARG A 155 1.84 -22.36 -3.79
C ARG A 155 2.81 -21.39 -4.46
N LEU A 156 3.51 -21.85 -5.51
CA LEU A 156 4.42 -21.01 -6.28
C LEU A 156 3.68 -19.83 -6.93
N ASN A 157 2.49 -20.05 -7.50
CA ASN A 157 1.67 -19.01 -8.10
C ASN A 157 1.25 -17.94 -7.09
N LEU A 158 0.82 -18.35 -5.89
CA LEU A 158 0.51 -17.41 -4.80
C LEU A 158 1.75 -16.60 -4.39
N ARG A 159 2.92 -17.24 -4.33
CA ARG A 159 4.20 -16.56 -4.01
C ARG A 159 4.57 -15.55 -5.09
N ILE A 160 4.43 -15.89 -6.38
CA ILE A 160 4.68 -14.98 -7.51
C ILE A 160 3.75 -13.78 -7.43
N GLY A 161 2.45 -13.99 -7.18
CA GLY A 161 1.48 -12.89 -7.02
C GLY A 161 1.86 -11.94 -5.87
N SER A 162 2.30 -12.48 -4.74
CA SER A 162 2.81 -11.67 -3.63
C SER A 162 4.07 -10.88 -4.02
N LEU A 163 5.01 -11.50 -4.76
CA LEU A 163 6.21 -10.81 -5.25
C LEU A 163 5.88 -9.68 -6.22
N GLN A 164 4.88 -9.85 -7.11
CA GLN A 164 4.45 -8.77 -8.00
C GLN A 164 3.94 -7.55 -7.23
N VAL A 165 3.22 -7.75 -6.13
CA VAL A 165 2.78 -6.65 -5.25
C VAL A 165 3.99 -5.98 -4.57
N GLN A 166 4.93 -6.78 -4.05
CA GLN A 166 6.14 -6.25 -3.41
C GLN A 166 7.01 -5.46 -4.39
N VAL A 167 7.15 -5.91 -5.64
CA VAL A 167 7.87 -5.20 -6.69
C VAL A 167 7.21 -3.86 -7.03
N LYS A 168 5.87 -3.80 -7.10
CA LYS A 168 5.15 -2.52 -7.29
C LYS A 168 5.45 -1.54 -6.17
N ASN A 169 5.43 -1.99 -4.92
CA ASN A 169 5.77 -1.15 -3.77
C ASN A 169 7.24 -0.71 -3.80
N GLN A 170 8.14 -1.60 -4.20
CA GLN A 170 9.55 -1.29 -4.38
C GLN A 170 9.75 -0.17 -5.42
N HIS A 171 9.07 -0.25 -6.56
CA HIS A 171 9.13 0.81 -7.59
C HIS A 171 8.58 2.14 -7.09
N LEU A 172 7.52 2.13 -6.28
CA LEU A 172 7.00 3.34 -5.63
C LEU A 172 8.06 3.98 -4.72
N HIS A 173 8.75 3.17 -3.91
CA HIS A 173 9.83 3.66 -3.04
C HIS A 173 11.02 4.20 -3.82
N GLU A 174 11.39 3.54 -4.93
CA GLU A 174 12.46 4.00 -5.82
C GLU A 174 12.10 5.34 -6.47
N GLN A 175 10.86 5.50 -6.97
CA GLN A 175 10.37 6.77 -7.53
C GLN A 175 10.38 7.89 -6.49
N MET A 176 9.86 7.63 -5.28
CA MET A 176 9.86 8.59 -4.17
C MET A 176 11.27 9.10 -3.85
N MET A 177 12.28 8.25 -3.99
CA MET A 177 13.67 8.59 -3.71
C MET A 177 14.46 9.00 -4.96
N GLU A 178 13.77 9.18 -6.10
CA GLU A 178 14.35 9.52 -7.40
C GLU A 178 15.49 8.55 -7.79
N MET A 179 15.34 7.29 -7.41
CA MET A 179 16.26 6.21 -7.74
C MET A 179 15.86 5.57 -9.07
N PRO A 180 16.82 5.02 -9.83
CA PRO A 180 16.50 4.24 -11.02
C PRO A 180 15.66 3.02 -10.63
N LEU A 181 14.62 2.73 -11.41
CA LEU A 181 13.78 1.58 -11.18
C LEU A 181 14.58 0.29 -11.33
N SER A 182 14.50 -0.58 -10.33
CA SER A 182 15.11 -1.89 -10.39
C SER A 182 14.38 -2.78 -11.40
N ASP A 183 15.15 -3.42 -12.27
CA ASP A 183 14.64 -4.43 -13.17
C ASP A 183 14.51 -5.80 -12.46
N PHE A 184 13.31 -6.36 -12.49
CA PHE A 184 12.97 -7.67 -11.93
C PHE A 184 12.68 -8.64 -13.08
N THR A 185 13.71 -8.86 -13.90
CA THR A 185 13.64 -9.67 -15.10
C THR A 185 13.05 -11.05 -14.83
N GLY A 186 12.14 -11.48 -15.70
CA GLY A 186 11.56 -12.82 -15.66
C GLY A 186 10.40 -12.99 -14.68
N LEU A 187 10.09 -12.05 -13.79
CA LEU A 187 8.95 -12.20 -12.87
C LEU A 187 7.62 -12.30 -13.64
N ASN A 188 7.37 -11.40 -14.58
CA ASN A 188 6.15 -11.42 -15.40
C ASN A 188 6.10 -12.67 -16.29
N THR A 189 7.21 -13.02 -16.92
CA THR A 189 7.30 -14.25 -17.72
C THR A 189 7.03 -15.50 -16.88
N THR A 190 7.55 -15.58 -15.66
CA THR A 190 7.28 -16.67 -14.72
C THR A 190 5.79 -16.72 -14.34
N ALA A 191 5.18 -15.55 -14.11
CA ALA A 191 3.75 -15.43 -13.83
C ALA A 191 2.87 -15.85 -15.02
N GLU A 192 3.29 -15.56 -16.25
CA GLU A 192 2.57 -15.98 -17.47
C GLU A 192 2.71 -17.47 -17.74
N GLN A 193 3.89 -18.04 -17.45
CA GLN A 193 4.18 -19.46 -17.69
C GLN A 193 3.52 -20.40 -16.68
N ILE A 194 3.29 -19.95 -15.45
CA ILE A 194 2.77 -20.83 -14.40
C ILE A 194 1.29 -21.20 -14.60
N THR A 195 0.48 -20.30 -15.15
CA THR A 195 -0.96 -20.56 -15.39
C THR A 195 -1.23 -21.76 -16.28
N PRO A 196 -0.67 -21.86 -17.51
CA PRO A 196 -0.92 -23.04 -18.36
C PRO A 196 -0.35 -24.33 -17.75
N LEU A 197 0.76 -24.25 -17.01
CA LEU A 197 1.30 -25.42 -16.30
C LEU A 197 0.37 -25.89 -15.18
N LEU A 198 -0.23 -24.97 -14.44
CA LEU A 198 -1.23 -25.27 -13.41
C LEU A 198 -2.44 -25.99 -14.00
N GLU A 199 -2.99 -25.46 -15.10
CA GLU A 199 -4.13 -26.07 -15.79
C GLU A 199 -3.81 -27.49 -16.27
N LEU A 200 -2.62 -27.69 -16.84
CA LEU A 200 -2.17 -29.00 -17.30
C LEU A 200 -2.05 -30.00 -16.14
N TRP A 201 -1.45 -29.60 -15.03
CA TRP A 201 -1.32 -30.47 -13.86
C TRP A 201 -2.65 -30.73 -13.15
N TYR A 202 -3.56 -29.76 -13.17
CA TYR A 202 -4.93 -29.95 -12.68
C TYR A 202 -5.66 -31.02 -13.51
N MET A 203 -5.62 -30.91 -14.85
CA MET A 203 -6.19 -31.93 -15.74
C MET A 203 -5.54 -33.31 -15.54
N ALA A 204 -4.22 -33.36 -15.35
CA ALA A 204 -3.50 -34.61 -15.08
C ALA A 204 -3.93 -35.26 -13.75
N HIS A 205 -4.19 -34.45 -12.72
CA HIS A 205 -4.70 -34.91 -11.44
C HIS A 205 -6.13 -35.45 -11.56
N GLU A 206 -7.04 -34.69 -12.19
CA GLU A 206 -8.41 -35.12 -12.46
C GLU A 206 -8.43 -36.44 -13.24
N TRP A 207 -7.59 -36.57 -14.27
CA TRP A 207 -7.49 -37.81 -15.04
C TRP A 207 -7.09 -39.02 -14.19
N ASN A 208 -6.15 -38.85 -13.26
CA ASN A 208 -5.78 -39.95 -12.36
C ASN A 208 -6.94 -40.34 -11.45
N LEU A 209 -7.68 -39.38 -10.91
CA LEU A 209 -8.87 -39.65 -10.09
C LEU A 209 -9.94 -40.41 -10.89
N TRP A 210 -10.23 -39.96 -12.12
CA TRP A 210 -11.17 -40.66 -13.01
C TRP A 210 -10.70 -42.07 -13.36
N LYS A 211 -9.40 -42.25 -13.61
CA LYS A 211 -8.84 -43.58 -13.87
C LYS A 211 -9.03 -44.51 -12.67
N GLU A 212 -8.76 -44.04 -11.45
CA GLU A 212 -8.97 -44.81 -10.23
C GLU A 212 -10.46 -45.15 -10.05
N GLU A 213 -11.36 -44.19 -10.28
CA GLU A 213 -12.81 -44.42 -10.20
C GLU A 213 -13.32 -45.45 -11.22
N ILE A 214 -12.81 -45.42 -12.46
CA ILE A 214 -13.17 -46.37 -13.51
C ILE A 214 -12.63 -47.78 -13.22
N VAL A 215 -11.40 -47.89 -12.70
CA VAL A 215 -10.72 -49.18 -12.53
C VAL A 215 -11.08 -49.84 -11.20
N GLU A 216 -11.25 -49.05 -10.14
CA GLU A 216 -11.37 -49.53 -8.76
C GLU A 216 -12.64 -49.01 -8.03
N GLY A 217 -13.29 -47.97 -8.56
CA GLY A 217 -14.45 -47.32 -7.96
C GLY A 217 -15.82 -47.93 -8.31
N GLU A 218 -16.88 -47.14 -8.23
CA GLU A 218 -18.24 -47.60 -8.51
C GLU A 218 -18.44 -47.89 -10.01
N PHE A 219 -17.73 -47.15 -10.87
CA PHE A 219 -17.75 -47.36 -12.31
C PHE A 219 -17.19 -48.72 -12.72
N ALA A 220 -16.24 -49.29 -11.97
CA ALA A 220 -15.74 -50.63 -12.21
C ALA A 220 -16.83 -51.71 -12.09
N ARG A 221 -17.92 -51.41 -11.37
CA ARG A 221 -19.08 -52.30 -11.19
C ARG A 221 -20.12 -52.16 -12.29
N ILE A 222 -19.99 -51.16 -13.16
CA ILE A 222 -20.88 -50.94 -14.30
C ILE A 222 -20.53 -51.96 -15.38
N ASP A 223 -21.49 -52.81 -15.74
CA ASP A 223 -21.36 -53.70 -16.89
C ASP A 223 -21.45 -52.90 -18.20
N PRO A 224 -20.36 -52.79 -18.98
CA PRO A 224 -20.35 -52.01 -20.21
C PRO A 224 -21.33 -52.56 -21.25
N VAL A 225 -21.58 -53.88 -21.23
CA VAL A 225 -22.48 -54.56 -22.17
C VAL A 225 -23.93 -54.21 -21.84
N ALA A 226 -24.30 -54.25 -20.56
CA ALA A 226 -25.63 -53.89 -20.10
C ALA A 226 -25.97 -52.41 -20.42
N VAL A 227 -25.02 -51.50 -20.20
CA VAL A 227 -25.21 -50.07 -20.54
C VAL A 227 -25.37 -49.88 -22.05
N LYS A 228 -24.53 -50.54 -22.86
CA LYS A 228 -24.61 -50.46 -24.33
C LYS A 228 -25.94 -50.97 -24.86
N GLN A 229 -26.46 -52.09 -24.32
CA GLN A 229 -27.78 -52.61 -24.69
C GLN A 229 -28.89 -51.64 -24.33
N LYS A 230 -28.83 -51.04 -23.14
CA LYS A 230 -29.84 -50.08 -22.67
C LYS A 230 -29.88 -48.81 -23.51
N LEU A 231 -28.71 -48.24 -23.83
CA LEU A 231 -28.61 -47.07 -24.73
C LEU A 231 -29.10 -47.37 -26.14
N SER A 232 -28.80 -48.56 -26.65
CA SER A 232 -29.26 -49.00 -27.97
C SER A 232 -30.78 -49.24 -28.02
N SER A 233 -31.43 -49.46 -26.87
CA SER A 233 -32.89 -49.59 -26.76
C SER A 233 -33.63 -48.25 -26.57
N CYS A 234 -32.88 -47.16 -26.35
CA CYS A 234 -33.42 -45.80 -26.19
C CYS A 234 -33.25 -44.93 -27.45
N MET A 235 -32.55 -45.42 -28.48
CA MET A 235 -32.56 -44.89 -29.85
C MET A 235 -33.58 -45.64 -30.68
#